data_AF-A0AAD1RSK2-F1
#
_entry.id   AF-A0AAD1RSK2-F1
#
_cell.length_a   1.000
_cell.length_b   1.000
_cell.length_c   1.000
_cell.angle_alpha   90.00
_cell.angle_beta   90.00
_cell.angle_gamma   90.00
#
_symmetry.space_group_name_H-M   'P 1'
#
loop_
_entity.id
_entity.type
_entity.pdbx_description
1 polymer ?
#
loop_
_entity_poly.entity_id
_entity_poly.type
_entity_poly.pdbx_seq_one_letter_code
_entity_poly.pdbx_strand_id
1 'polypeptide(L)'
;MLPFRFTYYTLLDVFRFAIRFIRPDPRSRVTDPVGDIISFIQVFEEKYGRIHPVFYQGTYSQALNDAKQELRFLLVYLHGEDHQDSDNFCRNTLCTPEITHFINSRMLFWACSTNKPEGFRVSQALRENTYPFLAMIMLKDRRMTVVGRLEGLIQPQDLINQLTFIMEANQTYLVSERLEREERNQTQVLRQQQDEAYLASLRADQEKERKRKEKQEQKRREEEEAQMRQLAEERKKRNLQEEKERISECLPAEPQPDHPDTLKIIFKMPNDTRVERRFLFTQSLSVIHDFLFSLQETPEKFQIVANFPRRVLPCLPTEEVPVPPTLQEAGLSRSQLLFVQDLTDE
;
A
#
# COMPACT_ATOMS: atom_id res chain seq x y z
N MET A 1 1.42 54.73 50.55
CA MET A 1 0.72 53.47 50.24
C MET A 1 -0.54 53.81 49.44
N LEU A 2 -0.45 53.75 48.11
CA LEU A 2 -1.62 53.92 47.24
C LEU A 2 -2.35 52.56 47.18
N PRO A 3 -3.69 52.53 47.26
CA PRO A 3 -4.45 51.29 47.23
C PRO A 3 -4.37 50.66 45.84
N PHE A 4 -4.04 49.37 45.79
CA PHE A 4 -4.05 48.54 44.59
C PHE A 4 -5.38 48.70 43.86
N ARG A 5 -5.33 49.07 42.58
CA ARG A 5 -6.52 49.19 41.74
C ARG A 5 -6.72 47.90 40.95
N PHE A 6 -7.62 47.06 41.44
CA PHE A 6 -8.16 45.95 40.66
C PHE A 6 -9.21 46.48 39.69
N THR A 7 -9.00 46.39 38.38
CA THR A 7 -10.01 46.79 37.39
C THR A 7 -10.42 45.59 36.53
N TYR A 8 -11.66 45.13 36.69
CA TYR A 8 -12.33 44.24 35.76
C TYR A 8 -12.82 45.07 34.57
N TYR A 9 -12.13 45.00 33.43
CA TYR A 9 -12.64 45.54 32.17
C TYR A 9 -12.82 44.42 31.15
N THR A 10 -14.07 43.98 31.04
CA THR A 10 -14.55 43.02 30.06
C THR A 10 -14.86 43.72 28.73
N LEU A 11 -14.31 43.15 27.65
CA LEU A 11 -14.86 43.10 26.28
C LEU A 11 -14.47 44.17 25.23
N LEU A 12 -14.17 45.44 25.54
CA LEU A 12 -13.97 46.45 24.47
C LEU A 12 -12.52 46.63 23.96
N ASP A 13 -11.49 46.25 24.72
CA ASP A 13 -10.08 46.51 24.32
C ASP A 13 -9.48 45.44 23.40
N VAL A 14 -10.11 44.27 23.30
CA VAL A 14 -9.60 43.10 22.56
C VAL A 14 -9.65 43.30 21.05
N PHE A 15 -10.63 44.04 20.52
CA PHE A 15 -10.79 44.24 19.07
C PHE A 15 -9.72 45.18 18.47
N ARG A 16 -9.08 46.03 19.28
CA ARG A 16 -7.95 46.89 18.87
C ARG A 16 -6.58 46.21 19.00
N PHE A 17 -6.47 45.15 19.80
CA PHE A 17 -5.20 44.46 20.09
C PHE A 17 -4.63 43.74 18.85
N ALA A 18 -5.48 43.08 18.05
CA ALA A 18 -5.04 42.35 16.86
C ALA A 18 -4.80 43.25 15.63
N ILE A 19 -5.60 44.31 15.44
CA ILE A 19 -5.51 45.18 14.26
C ILE A 19 -4.30 46.14 14.33
N ARG A 20 -3.77 46.42 15.53
CA ARG A 20 -2.66 47.37 15.71
C ARG A 20 -1.27 46.77 15.45
N PHE A 21 -1.14 45.44 15.41
CA PHE A 21 0.07 44.76 14.92
C PHE A 21 0.34 45.01 13.41
N ILE A 22 -0.62 45.56 12.67
CA ILE A 22 -0.56 45.78 11.22
C ILE A 22 -0.21 47.23 10.85
N ARG A 23 -0.12 48.18 11.80
CA ARG A 23 0.32 49.55 11.50
C ARG A 23 1.84 49.68 11.62
N PRO A 24 2.54 50.19 10.58
CA PRO A 24 3.99 50.36 10.62
C PRO A 24 4.36 51.54 11.54
N ASP A 25 5.10 51.25 12.62
CA ASP A 25 5.65 52.25 13.53
C ASP A 25 7.14 52.50 13.17
N PRO A 26 7.69 53.73 13.25
CA PRO A 26 9.00 54.10 12.70
C PRO A 26 10.21 53.38 13.32
N ARG A 27 10.01 52.58 14.37
CA ARG A 27 11.05 51.74 15.00
C ARG A 27 11.17 50.33 14.39
N SER A 28 10.46 50.06 13.29
CA SER A 28 10.56 48.83 12.47
C SER A 28 11.94 48.60 11.79
N ARG A 29 12.99 49.33 12.18
CA ARG A 29 14.34 49.11 11.66
C ARG A 29 15.02 48.02 12.49
N VAL A 30 15.05 46.81 11.94
CA VAL A 30 15.89 45.66 12.32
C VAL A 30 16.11 45.58 13.84
N THR A 31 15.10 45.11 14.56
CA THR A 31 15.26 44.72 15.95
C THR A 31 15.37 43.21 15.98
N ASP A 32 16.31 42.69 16.77
CA ASP A 32 16.38 41.27 17.11
C ASP A 32 15.57 41.07 18.40
N PRO A 33 14.27 40.71 18.29
CA PRO A 33 13.40 40.61 19.47
C PRO A 33 13.83 39.49 20.41
N VAL A 34 14.51 38.46 19.90
CA VAL A 34 15.07 37.39 20.73
C VAL A 34 16.32 37.90 21.44
N GLY A 35 17.18 38.63 20.74
CA GLY A 35 18.34 39.32 21.32
C GLY A 35 17.96 40.30 22.43
N ASP A 36 16.88 41.06 22.27
CA ASP A 36 16.35 41.96 23.30
C ASP A 36 16.02 41.20 24.59
N ILE A 37 15.37 40.05 24.48
CA ILE A 37 14.98 39.21 25.63
C ILE A 37 16.21 38.59 26.29
N ILE A 38 17.13 38.03 25.51
CA ILE A 38 18.38 37.46 26.04
C ILE A 38 19.18 38.54 26.77
N SER A 39 19.26 39.75 26.19
CA SER A 39 19.95 40.88 26.82
C SER A 39 19.28 41.32 28.13
N PHE A 40 17.94 41.30 28.18
CA PHE A 40 17.20 41.58 29.40
C PHE A 40 17.48 40.54 30.49
N ILE A 41 17.47 39.25 30.16
CA ILE A 41 17.75 38.16 31.11
C ILE A 41 19.16 38.32 31.69
N GLN A 42 20.16 38.62 30.86
CA GLN A 42 21.54 38.84 31.31
C GLN A 42 21.62 40.02 32.29
N VAL A 43 21.06 41.17 31.94
CA VAL A 43 21.04 42.37 32.80
C VAL A 43 20.27 42.10 34.10
N PHE A 44 19.18 41.34 34.02
CA PHE A 44 18.39 40.94 35.20
C PHE A 44 19.21 40.06 36.14
N GLU A 45 19.88 39.02 35.61
CA GLU A 45 20.73 38.12 36.38
C GLU A 45 21.91 38.84 37.02
N GLU A 46 22.53 39.80 36.32
CA GLU A 46 23.61 40.64 36.86
C GLU A 46 23.13 41.51 38.02
N LYS A 47 21.91 42.07 37.93
CA LYS A 47 21.38 43.02 38.92
C LYS A 47 20.70 42.37 40.13
N TYR A 48 20.05 41.23 39.95
CA TYR A 48 19.21 40.58 40.96
C TYR A 48 19.67 39.16 41.32
N GLY A 49 20.58 38.57 40.55
CA GLY A 49 21.07 37.21 40.73
C GLY A 49 20.30 36.18 39.91
N ARG A 50 20.74 34.91 39.99
CA ARG A 50 20.22 33.78 39.19
C ARG A 50 19.01 33.07 39.81
N ILE A 51 18.48 33.59 40.91
CA ILE A 51 17.29 33.02 41.56
C ILE A 51 16.08 33.82 41.07
N HIS A 52 15.41 33.29 40.05
CA HIS A 52 14.21 33.88 39.47
C HIS A 52 13.38 32.79 38.76
N PRO A 53 12.11 33.05 38.43
CA PRO A 53 11.33 32.16 37.57
C PRO A 53 12.01 31.97 36.21
N VAL A 54 11.84 30.79 35.60
CA VAL A 54 12.48 30.45 34.33
C VAL A 54 11.91 31.34 33.23
N PHE A 55 12.73 32.25 32.71
CA PHE A 55 12.35 33.12 31.61
C PHE A 55 12.23 32.32 30.30
N TYR A 56 11.14 32.56 29.59
CA TYR A 56 10.93 32.04 28.25
C TYR A 56 11.89 32.72 27.27
N GLN A 57 12.79 31.94 26.67
CA GLN A 57 13.85 32.43 25.77
C GLN A 57 13.36 32.54 24.32
N GLY A 58 12.33 33.36 24.09
CA GLY A 58 11.77 33.58 22.76
C GLY A 58 10.80 34.75 22.75
N THR A 59 10.39 35.17 21.55
CA THR A 59 9.55 36.36 21.35
C THR A 59 8.19 36.25 22.05
N TYR A 60 7.53 37.38 22.29
CA TYR A 60 6.19 37.40 22.90
C TYR A 60 5.19 36.54 22.10
N SER A 61 5.25 36.62 20.77
CA SER A 61 4.41 35.82 19.87
C SER A 61 4.68 34.32 19.99
N GLN A 62 5.94 33.91 20.18
CA GLN A 62 6.29 32.50 20.40
C GLN A 62 5.74 32.02 21.73
N ALA A 63 5.95 32.77 22.82
CA ALA A 63 5.43 32.44 24.14
C ALA A 63 3.88 32.31 24.15
N LEU A 64 3.17 33.19 23.42
CA LEU A 64 1.72 33.09 23.24
C LEU A 64 1.29 31.84 22.47
N ASN A 65 2.00 31.50 21.41
CA ASN A 65 1.69 30.33 20.60
C ASN A 65 1.91 29.04 21.39
N ASP A 66 3.00 28.95 22.14
CA ASP A 66 3.33 27.78 22.94
C ASP A 66 2.35 27.64 24.11
N ALA A 67 2.00 28.74 24.79
CA ALA A 67 0.93 28.75 25.79
C ALA A 67 -0.43 28.28 25.22
N LYS A 68 -0.75 28.68 23.99
CA LYS A 68 -1.95 28.22 23.27
C LYS A 68 -1.90 26.74 22.92
N GLN A 69 -0.75 26.24 22.48
CA GLN A 69 -0.57 24.85 22.09
C GLN A 69 -0.58 23.90 23.28
N GLU A 70 0.05 24.28 24.39
CA GLU A 70 0.12 23.49 25.62
C GLU A 70 -1.09 23.67 26.55
N LEU A 71 -2.00 24.62 26.24
CA LEU A 71 -3.15 24.97 27.09
C LEU A 71 -2.68 25.29 28.52
N ARG A 72 -1.69 26.19 28.62
CA ARG A 72 -1.11 26.69 29.87
C ARG A 72 -1.33 28.19 30.02
N PHE A 73 -1.24 28.67 31.26
CA PHE A 73 -1.18 30.10 31.54
C PHE A 73 0.18 30.66 31.10
N LEU A 74 0.17 31.88 30.58
CA LEU A 74 1.35 32.68 30.31
C LEU A 74 1.33 33.89 31.24
N LEU A 75 2.35 34.03 32.06
CA LEU A 75 2.57 35.21 32.89
C LEU A 75 3.59 36.12 32.22
N VAL A 76 3.16 37.33 31.90
CA VAL A 76 3.96 38.38 31.27
C VAL A 76 4.37 39.38 32.32
N TYR A 77 5.67 39.59 32.49
CA TYR A 77 6.24 40.65 33.33
C TYR A 77 6.85 41.75 32.48
N LEU A 78 6.37 42.98 32.63
CA LEU A 78 6.99 44.15 32.01
C LEU A 78 7.83 44.88 33.06
N HIS A 79 9.14 44.97 32.80
CA HIS A 79 10.08 45.62 33.69
C HIS A 79 10.27 47.08 33.28
N GLY A 80 9.85 48.01 34.13
CA GLY A 80 10.15 49.44 33.98
C GLY A 80 11.43 49.79 34.72
N GLU A 81 12.55 49.89 34.01
CA GLU A 81 13.89 50.15 34.60
C GLU A 81 13.93 51.46 35.40
N ASP A 82 13.18 52.47 34.98
CA ASP A 82 13.15 53.81 35.59
C ASP A 82 12.14 53.93 36.75
N HIS A 83 11.36 52.88 37.04
CA HIS A 83 10.34 52.92 38.07
C HIS A 83 10.89 52.51 39.44
N GLN A 84 10.71 53.38 40.46
CA GLN A 84 11.24 53.22 41.82
C GLN A 84 10.90 51.86 42.48
N ASP A 85 9.77 51.28 42.11
CA ASP A 85 9.23 50.07 42.70
C ASP A 85 9.70 48.78 42.00
N SER A 86 10.26 48.86 40.79
CA SER A 86 10.65 47.68 40.00
C SER A 86 11.75 46.87 40.69
N ASP A 87 12.77 47.55 41.22
CA ASP A 87 13.91 46.89 41.86
C ASP A 87 13.51 46.19 43.16
N ASN A 88 12.65 46.84 43.95
CA ASN A 88 12.12 46.30 45.19
C ASN A 88 11.28 45.05 44.92
N PHE A 89 10.40 45.09 43.91
CA PHE A 89 9.61 43.94 43.50
C PHE A 89 10.47 42.76 43.03
N CYS A 90 11.49 43.00 42.20
CA CYS A 90 12.37 41.93 41.75
C CYS A 90 13.06 41.25 42.94
N ARG A 91 13.68 42.02 43.84
CA ARG A 91 14.47 41.50 44.97
C ARG A 91 13.62 40.82 46.04
N ASN A 92 12.52 41.45 46.44
CA ASN A 92 11.76 41.03 47.61
C ASN A 92 10.52 40.18 47.27
N THR A 93 10.11 40.14 46.00
CA THR A 93 8.93 39.40 45.56
C THR A 93 9.25 38.36 44.49
N LEU A 94 9.68 38.78 43.31
CA LEU A 94 9.84 37.89 42.15
C LEU A 94 10.94 36.83 42.35
N CYS A 95 12.09 37.25 42.90
CA CYS A 95 13.25 36.38 43.14
C CYS A 95 13.13 35.52 44.41
N THR A 96 11.96 35.48 45.06
CA THR A 96 11.75 34.60 46.21
C THR A 96 11.58 33.14 45.73
N PRO A 97 12.11 32.13 46.47
CA PRO A 97 12.00 30.73 46.08
C PRO A 97 10.56 30.24 45.95
N GLU A 98 9.66 30.74 46.80
CA GLU A 98 8.23 30.40 46.81
C GLU A 98 7.56 30.80 45.50
N ILE A 99 7.77 32.05 45.05
CA ILE A 99 7.25 32.56 43.78
C ILE A 99 7.88 31.84 42.58
N THR A 100 9.20 31.64 42.62
CA THR A 100 9.94 30.94 41.57
C THR A 100 9.40 29.53 41.35
N HIS A 101 9.21 28.76 42.43
CA HIS A 101 8.66 27.42 42.37
C HIS A 101 7.19 27.42 41.88
N PHE A 102 6.38 28.35 42.38
CA PHE A 102 4.97 28.48 41.99
C PHE A 102 4.80 28.78 40.50
N ILE A 103 5.54 29.75 39.96
CA ILE A 103 5.46 30.14 38.55
C ILE A 103 5.95 28.98 37.66
N ASN A 104 7.13 28.42 37.93
CA ASN A 104 7.73 27.38 37.10
C ASN A 104 6.88 26.09 37.00
N SER A 105 6.12 25.77 38.05
CA SER A 105 5.28 24.57 38.07
C SER A 105 3.93 24.74 37.38
N ARG A 106 3.44 25.97 37.21
CA ARG A 106 2.04 26.25 36.82
C ARG A 106 1.87 27.02 35.52
N MET A 107 2.88 27.76 35.08
CA MET A 107 2.74 28.68 33.94
C MET A 107 4.05 28.91 33.20
N LEU A 108 3.94 29.37 31.96
CA LEU A 108 5.08 29.92 31.21
C LEU A 108 5.33 31.35 31.70
N PHE A 109 6.59 31.73 31.87
CA PHE A 109 6.96 33.07 32.32
C PHE A 109 7.73 33.81 31.25
N TRP A 110 7.18 34.92 30.76
CA TRP A 110 7.82 35.77 29.79
C TRP A 110 8.06 37.15 30.39
N ALA A 111 9.23 37.71 30.16
CA ALA A 111 9.56 39.03 30.68
C ALA A 111 10.42 39.84 29.72
N CYS A 112 10.23 41.15 29.74
CA CYS A 112 11.07 42.07 28.96
C CYS A 112 11.08 43.46 29.60
N SER A 113 12.16 44.20 29.35
CA SER A 113 12.27 45.61 29.71
C SER A 113 11.51 46.49 28.72
N THR A 114 10.78 47.49 29.21
CA THR A 114 10.05 48.45 28.36
C THR A 114 10.96 49.41 27.61
N ASN A 115 12.25 49.47 27.99
CA ASN A 115 13.27 50.23 27.26
C ASN A 115 13.71 49.51 25.98
N LYS A 116 13.45 48.20 25.88
CA LYS A 116 13.73 47.39 24.69
C LYS A 116 12.57 47.46 23.70
N PRO A 117 12.84 47.44 22.38
CA PRO A 117 11.80 47.45 21.35
C PRO A 117 10.71 46.40 21.52
N GLU A 118 11.06 45.15 21.82
CA GLU A 118 10.07 44.07 22.03
C GLU A 118 9.20 44.35 23.26
N GLY A 119 9.79 44.73 24.40
CA GLY A 119 9.06 45.05 25.62
C GLY A 119 8.14 46.26 25.46
N PHE A 120 8.60 47.33 24.79
CA PHE A 120 7.77 48.50 24.46
C PHE A 120 6.55 48.14 23.61
N ARG A 121 6.72 47.27 22.60
CA ARG A 121 5.59 46.82 21.76
C ARG A 121 4.54 46.07 22.58
N VAL A 122 4.97 45.19 23.48
CA VAL A 122 4.07 44.42 24.35
C VAL A 122 3.38 45.35 25.36
N SER A 123 4.10 46.34 25.89
CA SER A 123 3.56 47.40 26.74
C SER A 123 2.40 48.13 26.05
N GLN A 124 2.63 48.64 24.84
CA GLN A 124 1.58 49.31 24.05
C GLN A 124 0.35 48.44 23.78
N ALA A 125 0.54 47.12 23.70
CA ALA A 125 -0.52 46.16 23.49
C ALA A 125 -1.32 45.93 24.78
N LEU A 126 -0.65 45.73 25.92
CA LEU A 126 -1.28 45.43 27.21
C LEU A 126 -1.84 46.67 27.93
N ARG A 127 -1.34 47.87 27.58
CA ARG A 127 -1.68 49.19 28.15
C ARG A 127 -1.51 49.22 29.67
N GLU A 128 -0.30 49.00 30.13
CA GLU A 128 0.08 49.16 31.54
C GLU A 128 -0.04 50.62 32.00
N ASN A 129 -0.42 50.83 33.27
CA ASN A 129 -0.50 52.17 33.86
C ASN A 129 0.66 52.47 34.82
N THR A 130 1.28 51.45 35.41
CA THR A 130 2.34 51.57 36.41
C THR A 130 3.19 50.30 36.47
N TYR A 131 4.33 50.35 37.14
CA TYR A 131 5.26 49.23 37.30
C TYR A 131 5.47 48.91 38.78
N PRO A 132 5.78 47.66 39.15
CA PRO A 132 5.83 46.46 38.30
C PRO A 132 4.46 46.08 37.71
N PHE A 133 4.44 45.60 36.47
CA PHE A 133 3.23 45.13 35.78
C PHE A 133 3.33 43.65 35.44
N LEU A 134 2.30 42.90 35.83
CA LEU A 134 2.13 41.48 35.50
C LEU A 134 0.78 41.28 34.82
N ALA A 135 0.77 40.53 33.71
CA ALA A 135 -0.43 40.10 33.03
C ALA A 135 -0.47 38.57 32.92
N MET A 136 -1.58 37.97 33.36
CA MET A 136 -1.84 36.55 33.14
C MET A 136 -2.71 36.38 31.90
N ILE A 137 -2.25 35.57 30.96
CA ILE A 137 -2.90 35.31 29.67
C ILE A 137 -3.17 33.82 29.55
N MET A 138 -4.33 33.46 29.00
CA MET A 138 -4.66 32.08 28.68
C MET A 138 -5.53 31.99 27.44
N LEU A 139 -5.68 30.78 26.90
CA LEU A 139 -6.65 30.50 25.85
C LEU A 139 -8.07 30.47 26.43
N LYS A 140 -8.92 31.38 25.97
CA LYS A 140 -10.35 31.42 26.27
C LYS A 140 -11.12 31.66 24.98
N ASP A 141 -12.16 30.86 24.73
CA ASP A 141 -12.97 30.95 23.51
C ASP A 141 -12.12 30.97 22.22
N ARG A 142 -11.11 30.09 22.16
CA ARG A 142 -10.14 29.95 21.06
C ARG A 142 -9.25 31.18 20.80
N ARG A 143 -9.22 32.16 21.69
CA ARG A 143 -8.37 33.36 21.61
C ARG A 143 -7.50 33.50 22.85
N MET A 144 -6.28 34.01 22.68
CA MET A 144 -5.44 34.35 23.84
C MET A 144 -5.98 35.62 24.47
N THR A 145 -6.41 35.53 25.72
CA THR A 145 -7.04 36.63 26.47
C THR A 145 -6.31 36.88 27.78
N VAL A 146 -6.16 38.16 28.13
CA VAL A 146 -5.66 38.58 29.44
C VAL A 146 -6.77 38.32 30.47
N VAL A 147 -6.52 37.42 31.42
CA VAL A 147 -7.46 37.02 32.48
C VAL A 147 -7.15 37.65 33.82
N GLY A 148 -5.94 38.19 33.98
CA GLY A 148 -5.53 38.90 35.19
C GLY A 148 -4.52 39.99 34.89
N ARG A 149 -4.62 41.10 35.62
CA ARG A 149 -3.67 42.22 35.60
C ARG A 149 -3.33 42.57 37.03
N LEU A 150 -2.03 42.66 37.32
CA LEU A 150 -1.50 43.00 38.64
C LEU A 150 -0.51 44.14 38.46
N GLU A 151 -0.80 45.26 39.13
CA GLU A 151 -0.07 46.53 39.03
C GLU A 151 0.41 46.96 40.41
N GLY A 152 1.69 47.32 40.52
CA GLY A 152 2.29 47.87 41.75
C GLY A 152 2.98 46.83 42.65
N LEU A 153 3.66 47.33 43.69
CA LEU A 153 4.42 46.51 44.65
C LEU A 153 3.53 45.54 45.42
N ILE A 154 3.71 44.24 45.27
CA ILE A 154 2.93 43.22 45.98
C ILE A 154 3.84 42.31 46.80
N GLN A 155 3.38 41.83 47.96
CA GLN A 155 4.12 40.86 48.75
C GLN A 155 4.06 39.46 48.11
N PRO A 156 5.06 38.58 48.34
CA PRO A 156 5.09 37.24 47.75
C PRO A 156 3.80 36.44 47.97
N GLN A 157 3.32 36.39 49.21
CA GLN A 157 2.15 35.60 49.60
C GLN A 157 0.87 36.14 48.93
N ASP A 158 0.70 37.46 48.90
CA ASP A 158 -0.43 38.08 48.21
C ASP A 158 -0.40 37.81 46.71
N LEU A 159 0.78 37.84 46.09
CA LEU A 159 0.94 37.53 44.67
C LEU A 159 0.53 36.08 44.37
N ILE A 160 0.95 35.10 45.19
CA ILE A 160 0.54 33.69 45.03
C ILE A 160 -0.98 33.56 45.16
N ASN A 161 -1.57 34.21 46.17
CA ASN A 161 -3.01 34.14 46.41
C ASN A 161 -3.81 34.72 45.24
N GLN A 162 -3.38 35.87 44.71
CA GLN A 162 -4.02 36.51 43.55
C GLN A 162 -3.89 35.66 42.29
N LEU A 163 -2.69 35.15 41.99
CA LEU A 163 -2.48 34.28 40.83
C LEU A 163 -3.31 32.99 40.95
N THR A 164 -3.35 32.39 42.13
CA THR A 164 -4.14 31.17 42.40
C THR A 164 -5.64 31.43 42.21
N PHE A 165 -6.16 32.54 42.73
CA PHE A 165 -7.56 32.93 42.54
C PHE A 165 -7.92 33.08 41.06
N ILE A 166 -7.08 33.77 40.28
CA ILE A 166 -7.29 33.93 38.83
C ILE A 166 -7.24 32.58 38.13
N MET A 167 -6.32 31.70 38.51
CA MET A 167 -6.20 30.36 37.92
C MET A 167 -7.44 29.51 38.20
N GLU A 168 -7.89 29.42 39.46
CA GLU A 168 -9.05 28.63 39.85
C GLU A 168 -10.34 29.09 39.16
N ALA A 169 -10.53 30.41 39.06
CA ALA A 169 -11.67 30.99 38.36
C ALA A 169 -11.73 30.65 36.86
N ASN A 170 -10.58 30.34 36.25
CA ASN A 170 -10.49 30.05 34.82
C ASN A 170 -10.10 28.60 34.48
N GLN A 171 -9.82 27.75 35.47
CA GLN A 171 -9.35 26.38 35.26
C GLN A 171 -10.36 25.53 34.47
N THR A 172 -11.66 25.74 34.70
CA THR A 172 -12.75 25.06 33.98
C THR A 172 -12.66 25.23 32.47
N TYR A 173 -12.28 26.43 32.00
CA TYR A 173 -12.13 26.70 30.56
C TYR A 173 -10.94 25.94 29.95
N LEU A 174 -9.82 25.81 30.67
CA LEU A 174 -8.69 25.03 30.18
C LEU A 174 -9.02 23.53 30.16
N VAL A 175 -9.75 23.04 31.16
CA VAL A 175 -10.17 21.63 31.20
C VAL A 175 -11.16 21.32 30.07
N SER A 176 -12.14 22.19 29.81
CA SER A 176 -13.07 21.98 28.70
C SER A 176 -12.36 21.98 27.34
N GLU A 177 -11.43 22.91 27.10
CA GLU A 177 -10.66 22.95 25.85
C GLU A 177 -9.74 21.72 25.67
N ARG A 178 -9.19 21.17 26.76
CA ARG A 178 -8.44 19.90 26.73
C ARG A 178 -9.33 18.74 26.32
N LEU A 179 -10.51 18.62 26.94
CA LEU A 179 -11.48 17.58 26.62
C LEU A 179 -11.95 17.67 25.16
N GLU A 180 -12.31 18.86 24.67
CA GLU A 180 -12.71 19.06 23.27
C GLU A 180 -11.59 18.73 22.28
N ARG A 181 -10.33 18.96 22.64
CA ARG A 181 -9.19 18.61 21.79
C ARG A 181 -8.96 17.10 21.77
N GLU A 182 -9.06 16.44 22.92
CA GLU A 182 -8.96 14.99 23.01
C GLU A 182 -10.09 14.30 22.24
N GLU A 183 -11.33 14.76 22.38
CA GLU A 183 -12.48 14.20 21.66
C GLU A 183 -12.32 14.33 20.13
N ARG A 184 -11.83 15.47 19.65
CA ARG A 184 -11.53 15.66 18.22
C ARG A 184 -10.43 14.73 17.74
N ASN A 185 -9.35 14.59 18.50
CA ASN A 185 -8.26 13.68 18.16
C ASN A 185 -8.75 12.23 18.13
N GLN A 186 -9.53 11.81 19.12
CA GLN A 186 -10.14 10.47 19.16
C GLN A 186 -11.06 10.23 17.97
N THR A 187 -11.89 11.21 17.62
CA THR A 187 -12.78 11.14 16.45
C THR A 187 -11.99 11.00 15.15
N GLN A 188 -10.88 11.73 15.00
CA GLN A 188 -10.01 11.61 13.83
C GLN A 188 -9.35 10.24 13.73
N VAL A 189 -8.79 9.73 14.83
CA VAL A 189 -8.16 8.41 14.89
C VAL A 189 -9.19 7.32 14.57
N LEU A 190 -10.40 7.41 15.13
CA LEU A 190 -11.45 6.44 14.87
C LEU A 190 -11.87 6.41 13.39
N ARG A 191 -12.00 7.58 12.75
CA ARG A 191 -12.30 7.66 11.31
C ARG A 191 -11.19 7.03 10.47
N GLN A 192 -9.94 7.33 10.79
CA GLN A 192 -8.81 6.74 10.09
C GLN A 192 -8.79 5.21 10.21
N GLN A 193 -9.05 4.68 11.40
CA GLN A 193 -9.13 3.22 11.62
C GLN A 193 -10.27 2.59 10.81
N GLN A 194 -11.43 3.25 10.71
CA GLN A 194 -12.55 2.78 9.89
C GLN A 194 -12.21 2.78 8.40
N ASP A 195 -11.58 3.85 7.91
CA ASP A 195 -11.17 3.97 6.51
C ASP A 195 -10.13 2.90 6.14
N GLU A 196 -9.15 2.66 7.02
CA GLU A 196 -8.13 1.61 6.83
C GLU A 196 -8.76 0.21 6.79
N ALA A 197 -9.69 -0.08 7.71
CA ALA A 197 -10.42 -1.35 7.74
C ALA A 197 -11.29 -1.55 6.49
N TYR A 198 -11.98 -0.50 6.03
CA TYR A 198 -12.78 -0.52 4.82
C TYR A 198 -11.93 -0.80 3.58
N LEU A 199 -10.79 -0.11 3.44
CA LEU A 199 -9.86 -0.33 2.32
C LEU A 199 -9.25 -1.73 2.35
N ALA A 200 -8.99 -2.29 3.53
CA ALA A 200 -8.51 -3.66 3.65
C ALA A 200 -9.58 -4.69 3.22
N SER A 201 -10.84 -4.51 3.65
CA SER A 201 -11.96 -5.35 3.22
C SER A 201 -12.17 -5.27 1.71
N LEU A 202 -12.15 -4.07 1.14
CA LEU A 202 -12.32 -3.86 -0.30
C LEU A 202 -11.23 -4.58 -1.11
N ARG A 203 -9.97 -4.52 -0.65
CA ARG A 203 -8.86 -5.24 -1.29
C ARG A 203 -9.04 -6.76 -1.23
N ALA A 204 -9.50 -7.29 -0.08
CA ALA A 204 -9.76 -8.72 0.07
C ALA A 204 -10.89 -9.20 -0.86
N ASP A 205 -11.96 -8.42 -0.99
CA ASP A 205 -13.07 -8.74 -1.89
C ASP A 205 -12.65 -8.69 -3.36
N GLN A 206 -11.88 -7.67 -3.77
CA GLN A 206 -11.32 -7.57 -5.12
C GLN A 206 -10.38 -8.74 -5.46
N GLU A 207 -9.51 -9.15 -4.53
CA GLU A 207 -8.60 -10.27 -4.74
C GLU A 207 -9.36 -11.59 -4.85
N LYS A 208 -10.39 -11.78 -4.03
CA LYS A 208 -11.26 -12.96 -4.08
C LYS A 208 -12.01 -13.04 -5.40
N GLU A 209 -12.53 -11.91 -5.90
CA GLU A 209 -13.19 -11.84 -7.20
C GLU A 209 -12.21 -12.15 -8.34
N ARG A 210 -10.99 -11.58 -8.30
CA ARG A 210 -9.94 -11.87 -9.30
C ARG A 210 -9.57 -13.35 -9.32
N LYS A 211 -9.30 -13.95 -8.16
CA LYS A 211 -9.01 -15.39 -8.03
C LYS A 211 -10.17 -16.26 -8.53
N ARG A 212 -11.42 -15.83 -8.35
CA ARG A 212 -12.61 -16.54 -8.86
C ARG A 212 -12.68 -16.48 -10.39
N LYS A 213 -12.42 -15.30 -10.99
CA LYS A 213 -12.38 -15.12 -12.45
C LYS A 213 -11.26 -15.94 -13.08
N GLU A 214 -10.05 -15.88 -12.53
CA GLU A 214 -8.90 -16.67 -13.00
C GLU A 214 -9.18 -18.18 -12.97
N LYS A 215 -9.73 -18.69 -11.85
CA LYS A 215 -10.12 -20.11 -11.77
C LYS A 215 -11.20 -20.50 -12.78
N GLN A 216 -12.15 -19.62 -13.06
CA GLN A 216 -13.21 -19.89 -14.02
C GLN A 216 -12.68 -19.87 -15.45
N GLU A 217 -11.79 -18.94 -15.77
CA GLU A 217 -11.13 -18.88 -17.08
C GLU A 217 -10.21 -20.08 -17.31
N GLN A 218 -9.45 -20.49 -16.29
CA GLN A 218 -8.60 -21.67 -16.38
C GLN A 218 -9.40 -22.94 -16.61
N LYS A 219 -10.53 -23.13 -15.90
CA LYS A 219 -11.44 -24.26 -16.16
C LYS A 219 -12.00 -24.24 -17.58
N ARG A 220 -12.40 -23.07 -18.10
CA ARG A 220 -12.88 -22.95 -19.48
C ARG A 220 -11.81 -23.31 -20.49
N ARG A 221 -10.57 -22.85 -20.30
CA ARG A 221 -9.45 -23.22 -21.18
C ARG A 221 -9.14 -24.71 -21.12
N GLU A 222 -9.17 -25.32 -19.94
CA GLU A 222 -8.99 -26.77 -19.78
C GLU A 222 -10.11 -27.56 -20.46
N GLU A 223 -11.37 -27.11 -20.35
CA GLU A 223 -12.53 -27.70 -21.04
C GLU A 223 -12.42 -27.55 -22.57
N GLU A 224 -12.05 -26.37 -23.07
CA GLU A 224 -11.84 -26.09 -24.50
C GLU A 224 -10.68 -26.92 -25.07
N GLU A 225 -9.55 -27.02 -24.36
CA GLU A 225 -8.43 -27.87 -24.77
C GLU A 225 -8.82 -29.35 -24.79
N ALA A 226 -9.57 -29.83 -23.79
CA ALA A 226 -10.05 -31.21 -23.77
C ALA A 226 -11.00 -31.50 -24.94
N GLN A 227 -11.94 -30.60 -25.23
CA GLN A 227 -12.84 -30.72 -26.38
C GLN A 227 -12.08 -30.72 -27.72
N MET A 228 -11.09 -29.83 -27.87
CA MET A 228 -10.26 -29.77 -29.07
C MET A 228 -9.43 -31.04 -29.27
N ARG A 229 -8.89 -31.62 -28.19
CA ARG A 229 -8.18 -32.92 -28.25
C ARG A 229 -9.12 -34.05 -28.65
N GLN A 230 -10.31 -34.12 -28.06
CA GLN A 230 -11.33 -35.12 -28.43
C GLN A 230 -11.72 -35.00 -29.91
N LEU A 231 -12.01 -33.79 -30.38
CA LEU A 231 -12.37 -33.56 -31.78
C LEU A 231 -11.22 -33.91 -32.73
N ALA A 232 -9.97 -33.64 -32.35
CA ALA A 232 -8.80 -34.01 -33.14
C ALA A 232 -8.62 -35.53 -33.22
N GLU A 233 -8.82 -36.26 -32.12
CA GLU A 233 -8.79 -37.72 -32.08
C GLU A 233 -9.92 -38.35 -32.92
N GLU A 234 -11.14 -37.82 -32.81
CA GLU A 234 -12.28 -38.28 -33.63
C GLU A 234 -12.03 -38.04 -35.12
N ARG A 235 -11.49 -36.89 -35.50
CA ARG A 235 -11.10 -36.59 -36.89
C ARG A 235 -10.03 -37.53 -37.39
N LYS A 236 -8.99 -37.82 -36.59
CA LYS A 236 -7.95 -38.80 -36.96
C LYS A 236 -8.54 -40.18 -37.22
N LYS A 237 -9.41 -40.67 -36.33
CA LYS A 237 -10.09 -41.97 -36.50
C LYS A 237 -10.97 -42.01 -37.74
N ARG A 238 -11.72 -40.94 -38.02
CA ARG A 238 -12.57 -40.86 -39.22
C ARG A 238 -11.74 -40.87 -40.50
N ASN A 239 -10.70 -40.05 -40.58
CA ASN A 239 -9.83 -39.99 -41.74
C ASN A 239 -9.14 -41.34 -42.00
N LEU A 240 -8.71 -42.04 -40.94
CA LEU A 240 -8.12 -43.38 -41.05
C LEU A 240 -9.14 -44.39 -41.60
N GLN A 241 -10.39 -44.34 -41.12
CA GLN A 241 -11.46 -45.22 -41.59
C GLN A 241 -11.82 -44.96 -43.05
N GLU A 242 -11.97 -43.70 -43.45
CA GLU A 242 -12.22 -43.31 -44.84
C GLU A 242 -11.10 -43.76 -45.78
N GLU A 243 -9.84 -43.67 -45.33
CA GLU A 243 -8.68 -44.15 -46.09
C GLU A 243 -8.71 -45.69 -46.25
N LYS A 244 -9.03 -46.42 -45.18
CA LYS A 244 -9.21 -47.89 -45.24
C LYS A 244 -10.31 -48.29 -46.22
N GLU A 245 -11.44 -47.59 -46.21
CA GLU A 245 -12.57 -47.82 -47.12
C GLU A 245 -12.18 -47.51 -48.57
N ARG A 246 -11.56 -46.36 -48.84
CA ARG A 246 -11.10 -45.99 -50.19
C ARG A 246 -10.14 -47.02 -50.76
N ILE A 247 -9.18 -47.47 -49.95
CA ILE A 247 -8.23 -48.51 -50.37
C ILE A 247 -8.99 -49.81 -50.64
N SER A 248 -9.95 -50.20 -49.80
CA SER A 248 -10.76 -51.41 -50.00
C SER A 248 -11.52 -51.45 -51.33
N GLU A 249 -12.07 -50.31 -51.75
CA GLU A 249 -12.83 -50.17 -53.01
C GLU A 249 -11.92 -50.22 -54.25
N CYS A 250 -10.68 -49.75 -54.14
CA CYS A 250 -9.70 -49.78 -55.24
C CYS A 250 -8.99 -51.13 -55.40
N LEU A 251 -9.25 -52.11 -54.54
CA LEU A 251 -8.60 -53.42 -54.63
C LEU A 251 -9.10 -54.22 -55.84
N PRO A 252 -8.21 -54.92 -56.56
CA PRO A 252 -8.61 -55.75 -57.69
C PRO A 252 -9.46 -56.94 -57.25
N ALA A 253 -10.44 -57.33 -58.05
CA ALA A 253 -11.30 -58.48 -57.76
C ALA A 253 -10.47 -59.77 -57.55
N GLU A 254 -10.94 -60.65 -56.65
CA GLU A 254 -10.26 -61.90 -56.39
C GLU A 254 -10.28 -62.81 -57.64
N PRO A 255 -9.13 -63.32 -58.12
CA PRO A 255 -9.07 -64.16 -59.29
C PRO A 255 -9.79 -65.50 -59.09
N GLN A 256 -10.38 -66.01 -60.18
CA GLN A 256 -11.07 -67.30 -60.21
C GLN A 256 -10.10 -68.46 -59.92
N PRO A 257 -10.56 -69.55 -59.26
CA PRO A 257 -9.69 -70.65 -58.84
C PRO A 257 -9.01 -71.39 -60.00
N ASP A 258 -9.61 -71.34 -61.20
CA ASP A 258 -9.14 -72.04 -62.39
C ASP A 258 -8.16 -71.23 -63.25
N HIS A 259 -7.78 -70.00 -62.83
CA HIS A 259 -6.84 -69.18 -63.60
C HIS A 259 -5.38 -69.69 -63.39
N PRO A 260 -4.61 -69.95 -64.47
CA PRO A 260 -3.31 -70.63 -64.40
C PRO A 260 -2.24 -69.88 -63.58
N ASP A 261 -2.37 -68.56 -63.46
CA ASP A 261 -1.44 -67.67 -62.76
C ASP A 261 -1.92 -67.20 -61.38
N THR A 262 -2.76 -67.99 -60.71
CA THR A 262 -3.27 -67.69 -59.36
C THR A 262 -2.30 -68.17 -58.27
N LEU A 263 -2.03 -67.34 -57.26
CA LEU A 263 -1.43 -67.77 -56.00
C LEU A 263 -2.40 -67.56 -54.83
N LYS A 264 -2.37 -68.46 -53.86
CA LYS A 264 -3.11 -68.37 -52.60
C LYS A 264 -2.17 -67.96 -51.48
N ILE A 265 -2.38 -66.78 -50.90
CA ILE A 265 -1.59 -66.30 -49.76
C ILE A 265 -2.44 -66.39 -48.49
N ILE A 266 -1.84 -66.96 -47.44
CA ILE A 266 -2.42 -66.98 -46.10
C ILE A 266 -1.61 -65.99 -45.26
N PHE A 267 -2.29 -65.00 -44.68
CA PHE A 267 -1.72 -64.02 -43.77
C PHE A 267 -2.02 -64.44 -42.34
N LYS A 268 -0.98 -64.63 -41.54
CA LYS A 268 -1.11 -64.78 -40.09
C LYS A 268 -1.02 -63.38 -39.45
N MET A 269 -2.09 -62.99 -38.78
CA MET A 269 -2.24 -61.70 -38.13
C MET A 269 -1.63 -61.72 -36.71
N PRO A 270 -1.31 -60.56 -36.10
CA PRO A 270 -0.78 -60.47 -34.73
C PRO A 270 -1.75 -60.98 -33.66
N ASN A 271 -3.06 -60.95 -33.94
CA ASN A 271 -4.14 -61.47 -33.09
C ASN A 271 -4.36 -62.99 -33.26
N ASP A 272 -3.41 -63.70 -33.89
CA ASP A 272 -3.48 -65.12 -34.26
C ASP A 272 -4.60 -65.50 -35.25
N THR A 273 -5.35 -64.55 -35.81
CA THR A 273 -6.29 -64.83 -36.91
C THR A 273 -5.54 -65.12 -38.21
N ARG A 274 -6.19 -65.85 -39.12
CA ARG A 274 -5.64 -66.18 -40.43
C ARG A 274 -6.59 -65.67 -41.49
N VAL A 275 -6.10 -64.77 -42.34
CA VAL A 275 -6.84 -64.22 -43.47
C VAL A 275 -6.23 -64.80 -44.74
N GLU A 276 -7.06 -65.34 -45.63
CA GLU A 276 -6.60 -65.87 -46.90
C GLU A 276 -7.19 -65.08 -48.07
N ARG A 277 -6.37 -64.82 -49.09
CA ARG A 277 -6.81 -64.20 -50.34
C ARG A 277 -5.98 -64.71 -51.51
N ARG A 278 -6.62 -64.86 -52.66
CA ARG A 278 -5.94 -65.18 -53.93
C ARG A 278 -5.50 -63.91 -54.65
N PHE A 279 -4.32 -63.96 -55.27
CA PHE A 279 -3.76 -62.88 -56.09
C PHE A 279 -3.20 -63.47 -57.39
N LEU A 280 -2.95 -62.61 -58.38
CA LEU A 280 -2.31 -63.00 -59.65
C LEU A 280 -0.80 -62.78 -59.56
N PHE A 281 0.01 -63.65 -60.16
CA PHE A 281 1.48 -63.48 -60.19
C PHE A 281 1.95 -62.14 -60.78
N THR A 282 1.14 -61.54 -61.66
CA THR A 282 1.40 -60.26 -62.33
C THR A 282 1.06 -59.03 -61.48
N GLN A 283 0.40 -59.18 -60.33
CA GLN A 283 0.07 -58.06 -59.44
C GLN A 283 1.29 -57.61 -58.63
N SER A 284 1.35 -56.32 -58.30
CA SER A 284 2.40 -55.74 -57.45
C SER A 284 2.21 -56.13 -55.98
N LEU A 285 3.31 -56.22 -55.23
CA LEU A 285 3.31 -56.38 -53.78
C LEU A 285 2.56 -55.25 -53.04
N SER A 286 2.38 -54.08 -53.64
CA SER A 286 1.57 -53.00 -53.05
C SER A 286 0.12 -53.43 -52.79
N VAL A 287 -0.44 -54.26 -53.68
CA VAL A 287 -1.81 -54.77 -53.56
C VAL A 287 -1.99 -55.65 -52.31
N ILE A 288 -0.93 -56.32 -51.86
CA ILE A 288 -0.95 -57.08 -50.59
C ILE A 288 -1.00 -56.11 -49.41
N HIS A 289 -0.18 -55.07 -49.42
CA HIS A 289 -0.17 -54.08 -48.35
C HIS A 289 -1.52 -53.37 -48.27
N ASP A 290 -2.06 -52.93 -49.41
CA ASP A 290 -3.36 -52.28 -49.52
C ASP A 290 -4.50 -53.19 -49.03
N PHE A 291 -4.46 -54.47 -49.36
CA PHE A 291 -5.41 -55.46 -48.85
C PHE A 291 -5.35 -55.57 -47.34
N LEU A 292 -4.15 -55.76 -46.78
CA LEU A 292 -3.97 -55.86 -45.34
C LEU A 292 -4.39 -54.56 -44.63
N PHE A 293 -3.99 -53.40 -45.15
CA PHE A 293 -4.35 -52.10 -44.59
C PHE A 293 -5.87 -51.88 -44.55
N SER A 294 -6.61 -52.38 -45.54
CA SER A 294 -8.08 -52.29 -45.59
C SER A 294 -8.81 -53.14 -44.54
N LEU A 295 -8.15 -54.12 -43.93
CA LEU A 295 -8.75 -54.96 -42.89
C LEU A 295 -8.90 -54.18 -41.57
N GLN A 296 -9.95 -54.50 -40.81
CA GLN A 296 -10.12 -53.94 -39.46
C GLN A 296 -9.14 -54.56 -38.44
N GLU A 297 -8.65 -55.76 -38.72
CA GLU A 297 -7.78 -56.53 -37.83
C GLU A 297 -6.28 -56.18 -37.99
N THR A 298 -5.91 -55.31 -38.94
CA THR A 298 -4.54 -54.84 -39.09
C THR A 298 -4.23 -53.64 -38.19
N PRO A 299 -3.04 -53.62 -37.57
CA PRO A 299 -2.60 -52.48 -36.79
C PRO A 299 -2.33 -51.26 -37.67
N GLU A 300 -2.24 -50.07 -37.08
CA GLU A 300 -2.04 -48.81 -37.82
C GLU A 300 -0.69 -48.75 -38.54
N LYS A 301 0.33 -49.42 -37.97
CA LYS A 301 1.64 -49.61 -38.59
C LYS A 301 1.99 -51.09 -38.57
N PHE A 302 2.32 -51.66 -39.73
CA PHE A 302 2.69 -53.07 -39.83
C PHE A 302 3.75 -53.33 -40.90
N GLN A 303 4.43 -54.46 -40.76
CA GLN A 303 5.32 -55.00 -41.79
C GLN A 303 4.96 -56.45 -42.12
N ILE A 304 5.23 -56.85 -43.36
CA ILE A 304 4.89 -58.19 -43.89
C ILE A 304 6.16 -59.01 -44.03
N VAL A 305 6.20 -60.19 -43.40
CA VAL A 305 7.40 -61.05 -43.33
C VAL A 305 7.09 -62.44 -43.89
N ALA A 306 7.90 -62.91 -44.82
CA ALA A 306 7.94 -64.31 -45.24
C ALA A 306 8.89 -65.10 -44.32
N ASN A 307 8.58 -66.36 -43.98
CA ASN A 307 9.36 -67.11 -42.98
C ASN A 307 10.40 -68.09 -43.56
N PHE A 308 10.29 -68.50 -44.82
CA PHE A 308 11.19 -69.48 -45.45
C PHE A 308 11.52 -69.11 -46.92
N PRO A 309 12.67 -68.47 -47.20
CA PRO A 309 13.61 -67.86 -46.25
C PRO A 309 13.00 -66.64 -45.53
N ARG A 310 13.49 -66.33 -44.32
CA ARG A 310 13.00 -65.19 -43.54
C ARG A 310 13.38 -63.87 -44.21
N ARG A 311 12.40 -63.10 -44.69
CA ARG A 311 12.63 -61.77 -45.30
C ARG A 311 11.41 -60.87 -45.14
N VAL A 312 11.65 -59.57 -44.99
CA VAL A 312 10.60 -58.55 -45.05
C VAL A 312 10.27 -58.32 -46.53
N LEU A 313 8.99 -58.28 -46.86
CA LEU A 313 8.55 -57.99 -48.22
C LEU A 313 8.50 -56.48 -48.43
N PRO A 314 9.14 -55.94 -49.49
CA PRO A 314 9.09 -54.51 -49.81
C PRO A 314 7.74 -54.19 -50.48
N CYS A 315 6.67 -54.17 -49.69
CA CYS A 315 5.32 -53.92 -50.16
C CYS A 315 4.98 -52.43 -50.28
N LEU A 316 5.79 -51.55 -49.67
CA LEU A 316 5.67 -50.10 -49.75
C LEU A 316 6.84 -49.51 -50.57
N PRO A 317 6.61 -48.44 -51.34
CA PRO A 317 7.68 -47.69 -51.99
C PRO A 317 8.67 -47.17 -50.95
N THR A 318 9.94 -47.55 -51.07
CA THR A 318 11.04 -47.11 -50.20
C THR A 318 12.11 -46.43 -51.07
N GLU A 319 12.99 -45.59 -50.51
CA GLU A 319 14.05 -44.91 -51.28
C GLU A 319 14.92 -45.88 -52.09
N GLU A 320 15.09 -47.12 -51.62
CA GLU A 320 15.84 -48.19 -52.29
C GLU A 320 15.03 -48.95 -53.36
N VAL A 321 13.70 -48.97 -53.24
CA VAL A 321 12.77 -49.68 -54.16
C VAL A 321 11.54 -48.81 -54.39
N PRO A 322 11.59 -47.87 -55.36
CA PRO A 322 10.51 -46.92 -55.60
C PRO A 322 9.26 -47.53 -56.24
N VAL A 323 9.38 -48.71 -56.86
CA VAL A 323 8.26 -49.48 -57.41
C VAL A 323 8.27 -50.87 -56.76
N PRO A 324 7.25 -51.22 -55.95
CA PRO A 324 7.17 -52.54 -55.32
C PRO A 324 7.15 -53.64 -56.38
N PRO A 325 7.99 -54.69 -56.26
CA PRO A 325 8.10 -55.74 -57.27
C PRO A 325 6.79 -56.54 -57.37
N THR A 326 6.63 -57.26 -58.48
CA THR A 326 5.48 -58.16 -58.67
C THR A 326 5.57 -59.39 -57.76
N LEU A 327 4.46 -60.07 -57.55
CA LEU A 327 4.40 -61.31 -56.76
C LEU A 327 5.30 -62.41 -57.33
N GLN A 328 5.49 -62.42 -58.65
CA GLN A 328 6.43 -63.30 -59.35
C GLN A 328 7.90 -62.93 -59.09
N GLU A 329 8.26 -61.64 -59.18
CA GLU A 329 9.62 -61.14 -58.93
C GLU A 329 10.01 -61.27 -57.46
N ALA A 330 9.03 -61.15 -56.56
CA ALA A 330 9.19 -61.44 -55.16
C ALA A 330 9.48 -62.92 -54.93
N GLY A 331 9.26 -63.83 -55.88
CA GLY A 331 9.56 -65.26 -55.75
C GLY A 331 8.64 -65.97 -54.75
N LEU A 332 7.36 -65.58 -54.70
CA LEU A 332 6.37 -66.24 -53.87
C LEU A 332 5.87 -67.54 -54.54
N SER A 333 5.61 -68.59 -53.76
CA SER A 333 5.10 -69.87 -54.27
C SER A 333 3.59 -69.85 -54.47
N ARG A 334 3.03 -70.76 -55.30
CA ARG A 334 1.57 -70.86 -55.57
C ARG A 334 0.70 -70.94 -54.31
N SER A 335 1.25 -71.43 -53.20
CA SER A 335 0.66 -71.25 -51.86
C SER A 335 1.75 -70.84 -50.88
N GLN A 336 1.53 -69.77 -50.11
CA GLN A 336 2.52 -69.28 -49.14
C GLN A 336 1.87 -68.66 -47.91
N LEU A 337 2.52 -68.87 -46.75
CA LEU A 337 2.16 -68.26 -45.47
C LEU A 337 3.05 -67.03 -45.22
N LEU A 338 2.42 -65.87 -45.02
CA LEU A 338 3.06 -64.61 -44.64
C LEU A 338 2.61 -64.20 -43.24
N PHE A 339 3.47 -63.48 -42.53
CA PHE A 339 3.21 -63.01 -41.17
C PHE A 339 3.12 -61.48 -41.18
N VAL A 340 2.08 -60.95 -40.54
CA VAL A 340 1.94 -59.51 -40.30
C VAL A 340 2.49 -59.23 -38.90
N GLN A 341 3.48 -58.33 -38.82
CA GLN A 341 4.07 -57.90 -37.56
C GLN A 341 3.62 -56.47 -37.26
N ASP A 342 3.14 -56.26 -36.04
CA ASP A 342 2.72 -54.96 -35.52
C ASP A 342 3.94 -54.10 -35.18
N LEU A 343 3.94 -52.85 -35.64
CA LEU A 343 4.96 -51.83 -35.38
C LEU A 343 4.37 -50.60 -34.68
N THR A 344 3.21 -50.74 -34.04
CA THR A 344 2.52 -49.60 -33.41
C THR A 344 3.21 -49.14 -32.10
N ASP A 345 4.00 -50.04 -31.47
CA ASP A 345 4.76 -49.79 -30.23
C ASP A 345 6.26 -49.46 -30.44
N GLU A 346 6.76 -49.51 -31.69
CA GLU A 346 8.09 -49.02 -32.10
C GLU A 346 7.97 -47.62 -32.76
#